data_AF-A0A2V9D646-F1
#
_entry.id   AF-A0A2V9D646-F1
#
_cell.length_a   1.000
_cell.length_b   1.000
_cell.length_c   1.000
_cell.angle_alpha   90.00
_cell.angle_beta   90.00
_cell.angle_gamma   90.00
#
_symmetry.space_group_name_H-M   'P 1'
#
loop_
_entity.id
_entity.type
_entity.pdbx_description
1 polymer ?
#
loop_
_entity_poly.entity_id
_entity_poly.type
_entity_poly.pdbx_seq_one_letter_code
_entity_poly.pdbx_strand_id
1 'polypeptide(L)'
;MKRTSLKRALLLPLSGAAVCAVISVALAWPPADEPGNILTGAAAFSTIATEKPGLFRKITVPDLPAPYATPSAANQSHIVPRPADASLQVPPGFQVQLFAAGFEQPRELRTAPNGDVFVADSSAGEIKVMHGMTKDGKPESVTLFASGFNRPFGMAFYPPGSDPQFIYVGNTDSVVRLP
;
A
#
# COMPACT_ATOMS: atom_id res chain seq x y z
N MET A 1 50.73 -4.09 71.72
CA MET A 1 51.63 -3.14 71.02
C MET A 1 52.89 -3.88 70.58
N LYS A 2 52.88 -4.48 69.38
CA LYS A 2 54.06 -5.07 68.71
C LYS A 2 53.86 -4.86 67.20
N ARG A 3 54.81 -4.17 66.56
CA ARG A 3 54.89 -3.97 65.10
C ARG A 3 55.81 -5.04 64.50
N THR A 4 55.33 -5.73 63.47
CA THR A 4 56.06 -6.65 62.58
C THR A 4 55.10 -6.98 61.43
N SER A 5 55.45 -7.18 60.17
CA SER A 5 56.56 -6.84 59.27
C SER A 5 55.99 -7.11 57.87
N LEU A 6 56.44 -6.37 56.86
CA LEU A 6 56.04 -6.46 55.45
C LEU A 6 56.11 -7.90 54.90
N LYS A 7 55.16 -8.24 54.02
CA LYS A 7 55.44 -9.04 52.82
C LYS A 7 54.67 -8.49 51.62
N ARG A 8 55.42 -8.13 50.58
CA ARG A 8 54.94 -7.78 49.22
C ARG A 8 54.15 -8.96 48.64
N ALA A 9 52.99 -8.66 48.06
CA ALA A 9 52.28 -9.60 47.20
C ALA A 9 52.12 -9.00 45.80
N LEU A 10 52.39 -9.88 44.85
CA LEU A 10 52.57 -9.75 43.42
C LEU A 10 51.29 -9.29 42.71
N LEU A 11 51.38 -8.30 41.81
CA LEU A 11 50.32 -8.00 40.83
C LEU A 11 50.39 -9.00 39.66
N LEU A 12 49.25 -9.59 39.29
CA LEU A 12 48.99 -10.12 37.95
C LEU A 12 47.62 -9.63 37.45
N PRO A 13 47.45 -9.36 36.13
CA PRO A 13 46.40 -8.51 35.62
C PRO A 13 45.09 -9.22 35.23
N LEU A 14 44.06 -8.38 35.10
CA LEU A 14 42.72 -8.59 34.54
C LEU A 14 42.58 -9.70 33.48
N SER A 15 41.50 -10.47 33.61
CA SER A 15 40.73 -10.97 32.47
C SER A 15 39.25 -10.95 32.86
N GLY A 16 38.61 -9.81 32.60
CA GLY A 16 37.16 -9.66 32.74
C GLY A 16 36.48 -10.25 31.51
N ALA A 17 35.88 -11.44 31.65
CA ALA A 17 34.97 -11.98 30.66
C ALA A 17 33.65 -11.20 30.72
N ALA A 18 33.47 -10.23 29.83
CA ALA A 18 32.18 -9.59 29.60
C ALA A 18 31.27 -10.56 28.83
N VAL A 19 30.36 -11.22 29.54
CA VAL A 19 29.29 -12.01 28.93
C VAL A 19 28.32 -11.02 28.25
N CYS A 20 28.38 -10.93 26.92
CA CYS A 20 27.35 -10.27 26.13
C CYS A 20 26.09 -11.15 26.15
N ALA A 21 25.13 -10.80 27.01
CA ALA A 21 23.79 -11.37 26.94
C ALA A 21 23.10 -10.84 25.67
N VAL A 22 23.04 -11.67 24.64
CA VAL A 22 22.26 -11.39 23.43
C VAL A 22 20.79 -11.60 23.79
N ILE A 23 20.09 -10.53 24.14
CA ILE A 23 18.63 -10.57 24.32
C ILE A 23 18.03 -10.73 22.92
N SER A 24 17.74 -11.97 22.54
CA SER A 24 16.89 -12.25 21.38
C SER A 24 15.47 -11.87 21.76
N VAL A 25 15.04 -10.65 21.44
CA VAL A 25 13.62 -10.31 21.42
C VAL A 25 13.05 -11.03 20.20
N ALA A 26 12.45 -12.20 20.44
CA ALA A 26 11.57 -12.80 19.46
C ALA A 26 10.40 -11.82 19.28
N LEU A 27 10.40 -11.08 18.17
CA LEU A 27 9.21 -10.40 17.68
C LEU A 27 8.22 -11.51 17.29
N ALA A 28 7.47 -12.00 18.27
CA ALA A 28 6.30 -12.81 18.01
C ALA A 28 5.35 -11.91 17.23
N TRP A 29 5.27 -12.14 15.91
CA TRP A 29 4.17 -11.61 15.13
C TRP A 29 2.90 -12.13 15.82
N PRO A 30 1.98 -11.26 16.27
CA PRO A 30 0.72 -11.74 16.78
C PRO A 30 0.13 -12.66 15.71
N PRO A 31 -0.45 -13.83 16.08
CA PRO A 31 -1.19 -14.61 15.11
C PRO A 31 -2.18 -13.64 14.45
N ALA A 32 -2.19 -13.61 13.12
CA ALA A 32 -3.25 -12.90 12.42
C ALA A 32 -4.57 -13.43 13.00
N ASP A 33 -5.48 -12.53 13.38
CA ASP A 33 -6.81 -12.96 13.79
C ASP A 33 -7.32 -13.92 12.72
N GLU A 34 -7.59 -15.17 13.12
CA GLU A 34 -8.18 -16.15 12.21
C GLU A 34 -9.43 -15.50 11.64
N PRO A 35 -9.52 -15.34 10.30
CA PRO A 35 -10.61 -14.59 9.74
C PRO A 35 -11.94 -15.22 10.17
N GLY A 36 -12.70 -14.51 10.99
CA GLY A 36 -14.03 -14.94 11.38
C GLY A 36 -14.91 -15.11 10.14
N ASN A 37 -15.70 -16.19 10.10
CA ASN A 37 -16.63 -16.55 9.01
C ASN A 37 -15.97 -16.71 7.63
N ILE A 38 -15.14 -17.76 7.47
CA ILE A 38 -14.63 -18.18 6.16
C ILE A 38 -15.70 -18.98 5.41
N LEU A 39 -16.10 -18.49 4.23
CA LEU A 39 -16.94 -19.27 3.30
C LEU A 39 -16.10 -20.30 2.54
N THR A 40 -16.63 -21.52 2.41
CA THR A 40 -15.97 -22.66 1.76
C THR A 40 -16.91 -23.33 0.76
N GLY A 41 -16.36 -24.19 -0.10
CA GLY A 41 -17.13 -24.95 -1.09
C GLY A 41 -17.94 -24.03 -2.02
N ALA A 42 -19.16 -24.47 -2.38
CA ALA A 42 -20.05 -23.71 -3.25
C ALA A 42 -20.40 -22.31 -2.70
N ALA A 43 -20.45 -22.13 -1.37
CA ALA A 43 -20.74 -20.83 -0.75
C ALA A 43 -19.58 -19.82 -0.89
N ALA A 44 -18.36 -20.29 -1.19
CA ALA A 44 -17.22 -19.42 -1.46
C ALA A 44 -17.33 -18.68 -2.79
N PHE A 45 -18.17 -19.14 -3.74
CA PHE A 45 -18.43 -18.44 -5.00
C PHE A 45 -19.51 -17.36 -4.82
N SER A 46 -19.40 -16.27 -5.56
CA SER A 46 -20.12 -15.04 -5.23
C SER A 46 -20.38 -14.16 -6.45
N THR A 47 -21.29 -13.21 -6.26
CA THR A 47 -21.49 -12.09 -7.17
C THR A 47 -21.16 -10.79 -6.46
N ILE A 48 -20.92 -9.73 -7.22
CA ILE A 48 -20.66 -8.38 -6.66
C ILE A 48 -21.74 -7.92 -5.66
N ALA A 49 -22.98 -8.39 -5.78
CA ALA A 49 -24.07 -8.07 -4.85
C ALA A 49 -23.90 -8.70 -3.45
N THR A 50 -23.09 -9.75 -3.34
CA THR A 50 -22.86 -10.52 -2.10
C THR A 50 -21.48 -10.29 -1.49
N GLU A 51 -20.63 -9.52 -2.16
CA GLU A 51 -19.29 -9.18 -1.68
C GLU A 51 -19.34 -8.06 -0.66
N LYS A 52 -18.59 -8.23 0.44
CA LYS A 52 -18.49 -7.25 1.53
C LYS A 52 -17.06 -7.27 2.09
N PRO A 53 -16.49 -6.11 2.47
CA PRO A 53 -15.22 -6.07 3.18
C PRO A 53 -15.27 -6.93 4.44
N GLY A 54 -14.19 -7.68 4.70
CA GLY A 54 -14.08 -8.58 5.86
C GLY A 54 -14.75 -9.95 5.68
N LEU A 55 -15.38 -10.25 4.55
CA LEU A 55 -15.86 -11.60 4.24
C LEU A 55 -14.75 -12.41 3.58
N PHE A 56 -14.28 -13.44 4.28
CA PHE A 56 -13.21 -14.30 3.78
C PHE A 56 -13.75 -15.52 3.05
N ARG A 57 -13.04 -15.94 2.00
CA ARG A 57 -13.41 -17.06 1.13
C ARG A 57 -12.20 -17.95 0.94
N LYS A 58 -12.38 -19.25 1.09
CA LYS A 58 -11.37 -20.24 0.75
C LYS A 58 -11.86 -21.04 -0.44
N ILE A 59 -11.18 -20.87 -1.56
CA ILE A 59 -11.42 -21.63 -2.80
C ILE A 59 -10.21 -22.52 -3.02
N THR A 60 -10.46 -23.82 -3.10
CA THR A 60 -9.46 -24.85 -3.40
C THR A 60 -9.69 -25.42 -4.79
N VAL A 61 -8.71 -26.15 -5.33
CA VAL A 61 -8.85 -26.79 -6.65
C VAL A 61 -10.10 -27.69 -6.74
N PRO A 62 -10.43 -28.52 -5.72
CA PRO A 62 -11.69 -29.28 -5.71
C PRO A 62 -12.98 -28.46 -5.70
N ASP A 63 -12.93 -27.19 -5.29
CA ASP A 63 -14.13 -26.32 -5.25
C ASP A 63 -14.46 -25.73 -6.63
N LEU A 64 -13.51 -25.74 -7.58
CA LEU A 64 -13.68 -25.09 -8.87
C LEU A 64 -14.75 -25.79 -9.72
N PRO A 65 -15.65 -25.03 -10.38
CA PRO A 65 -16.53 -25.58 -11.40
C PRO A 65 -15.72 -26.24 -12.52
N ALA A 66 -16.30 -27.26 -13.14
CA ALA A 66 -15.69 -27.89 -14.32
C ALA A 66 -15.48 -26.85 -15.44
N PRO A 67 -14.43 -27.00 -16.28
CA PRO A 67 -14.28 -26.18 -17.47
C PRO A 67 -15.57 -26.17 -18.30
N TYR A 68 -15.99 -24.98 -18.75
CA TYR A 68 -17.22 -24.77 -19.52
C TYR A 68 -18.54 -25.12 -18.80
N ALA A 69 -18.57 -25.09 -17.46
CA ALA A 69 -19.80 -25.26 -16.67
C ALA A 69 -20.91 -24.25 -17.04
N THR A 70 -20.54 -23.10 -17.60
CA THR A 70 -21.47 -22.12 -18.19
C THR A 70 -20.98 -21.68 -19.57
N PRO A 71 -21.87 -21.20 -20.45
CA PRO A 71 -21.47 -20.49 -21.67
C PRO A 71 -20.61 -19.26 -21.37
N SER A 72 -19.81 -18.85 -22.34
CA SER A 72 -19.09 -17.58 -22.27
C SER A 72 -20.08 -16.40 -22.31
N ALA A 73 -19.81 -15.36 -21.51
CA ALA A 73 -20.60 -14.15 -21.47
C ALA A 73 -19.68 -12.92 -21.47
N ALA A 74 -20.07 -11.88 -22.21
CA ALA A 74 -19.45 -10.56 -22.14
C ALA A 74 -20.31 -9.67 -21.26
N ASN A 75 -19.82 -9.34 -20.05
CA ASN A 75 -20.53 -8.48 -19.10
C ASN A 75 -19.77 -7.15 -18.93
N GLN A 76 -19.97 -6.25 -19.89
CA GLN A 76 -19.35 -4.92 -19.86
C GLN A 76 -20.02 -4.08 -18.75
N SER A 77 -19.21 -3.32 -18.00
CA SER A 77 -19.74 -2.39 -17.01
C SER A 77 -20.45 -1.21 -17.69
N HIS A 78 -21.55 -0.76 -17.09
CA HIS A 78 -22.26 0.45 -17.48
C HIS A 78 -22.05 1.51 -16.40
N ILE A 79 -21.59 2.69 -16.81
CA ILE A 79 -21.36 3.82 -15.89
C ILE A 79 -22.69 4.49 -15.60
N VAL A 80 -23.10 4.48 -14.33
CA VAL A 80 -24.24 5.25 -13.83
C VAL A 80 -23.78 6.48 -13.06
N PRO A 81 -24.58 7.55 -13.01
CA PRO A 81 -24.41 8.58 -11.99
C PRO A 81 -24.40 7.95 -10.60
N ARG A 82 -23.49 8.41 -9.74
CA ARG A 82 -23.43 7.95 -8.35
C ARG A 82 -24.73 8.35 -7.63
N PRO A 83 -25.49 7.41 -7.06
CA PRO A 83 -26.65 7.73 -6.22
C PRO A 83 -26.24 8.60 -5.03
N ALA A 84 -27.13 9.50 -4.59
CA ALA A 84 -26.83 10.46 -3.52
C ALA A 84 -26.50 9.80 -2.17
N ASP A 85 -27.06 8.61 -1.92
CA ASP A 85 -26.89 7.79 -0.72
C ASP A 85 -25.82 6.70 -0.87
N ALA A 86 -25.12 6.64 -2.00
CA ALA A 86 -24.11 5.61 -2.26
C ALA A 86 -22.85 5.81 -1.41
N SER A 87 -22.77 5.05 -0.31
CA SER A 87 -21.60 4.94 0.55
C SER A 87 -20.78 3.69 0.22
N LEU A 88 -19.45 3.81 0.39
CA LEU A 88 -18.55 2.67 0.29
C LEU A 88 -18.54 1.93 1.63
N GLN A 89 -18.62 0.61 1.59
CA GLN A 89 -18.42 -0.22 2.76
C GLN A 89 -16.92 -0.29 3.07
N VAL A 90 -16.56 -0.19 4.34
CA VAL A 90 -15.18 -0.31 4.83
C VAL A 90 -15.14 -1.15 6.11
N PRO A 91 -14.01 -1.80 6.43
CA PRO A 91 -13.88 -2.53 7.68
C PRO A 91 -14.07 -1.63 8.92
N PRO A 92 -14.41 -2.20 10.10
CA PRO A 92 -14.49 -1.44 11.34
C PRO A 92 -13.20 -0.66 11.64
N GLY A 93 -13.34 0.59 12.08
CA GLY A 93 -12.22 1.49 12.37
C GLY A 93 -11.70 2.28 11.17
N PHE A 94 -12.22 2.05 9.97
CA PHE A 94 -11.86 2.81 8.77
C PHE A 94 -12.96 3.80 8.38
N GLN A 95 -12.56 4.88 7.70
CA GLN A 95 -13.44 5.83 7.04
C GLN A 95 -12.92 6.09 5.64
N VAL A 96 -13.84 6.39 4.72
CA VAL A 96 -13.52 6.78 3.34
C VAL A 96 -14.24 8.06 2.99
N GLN A 97 -13.52 8.96 2.33
CA GLN A 97 -14.00 10.25 1.87
C GLN A 97 -13.51 10.49 0.44
N LEU A 98 -14.30 11.21 -0.34
CA LEU A 98 -13.86 11.69 -1.64
C LEU A 98 -12.76 12.75 -1.47
N PHE A 99 -11.54 12.42 -1.87
CA PHE A 99 -10.40 13.33 -1.82
C PHE A 99 -10.42 14.35 -2.96
N ALA A 100 -10.52 13.89 -4.21
CA ALA A 100 -10.56 14.71 -5.41
C ALA A 100 -11.45 14.09 -6.51
N ALA A 101 -11.94 14.91 -7.43
CA ALA A 101 -12.79 14.51 -8.55
C ALA A 101 -12.50 15.38 -9.80
N GLY A 102 -13.16 15.07 -10.92
CA GLY A 102 -12.98 15.81 -12.18
C GLY A 102 -11.84 15.27 -13.06
N PHE A 103 -11.45 14.01 -12.87
CA PHE A 103 -10.53 13.28 -13.74
C PHE A 103 -11.30 12.52 -14.82
N GLU A 104 -10.69 12.27 -15.98
CA GLU A 104 -11.33 11.51 -17.07
C GLU A 104 -11.23 10.00 -16.83
N GLN A 105 -10.03 9.50 -16.57
CA GLN A 105 -9.79 8.08 -16.27
C GLN A 105 -8.53 7.91 -15.43
N PRO A 106 -8.57 8.29 -14.14
CA PRO A 106 -7.42 8.20 -13.25
C PRO A 106 -7.05 6.73 -13.01
N ARG A 107 -5.75 6.40 -13.05
CA ARG A 107 -5.26 5.01 -12.96
C ARG A 107 -4.34 4.75 -11.78
N GLU A 108 -3.20 5.42 -11.73
CA GLU A 108 -2.20 5.24 -10.68
C GLU A 108 -2.03 6.52 -9.87
N LEU A 109 -1.78 6.32 -8.58
CA LEU A 109 -1.38 7.38 -7.65
C LEU A 109 0.06 7.13 -7.22
N ARG A 110 0.85 8.20 -7.13
CA ARG A 110 2.21 8.12 -6.60
C ARG A 110 2.49 9.29 -5.67
N THR A 111 2.85 8.99 -4.42
CA THR A 111 3.26 10.00 -3.45
C THR A 111 4.73 10.37 -3.67
N ALA A 112 5.00 11.67 -3.79
CA ALA A 112 6.34 12.23 -3.85
C ALA A 112 6.91 12.42 -2.43
N PRO A 113 8.25 12.52 -2.26
CA PRO A 113 8.85 12.68 -0.93
C PRO A 113 8.45 13.95 -0.18
N ASN A 114 8.01 14.99 -0.90
CA ASN A 114 7.47 16.22 -0.32
C ASN A 114 6.02 16.08 0.18
N GLY A 115 5.38 14.94 -0.06
CA GLY A 115 3.98 14.66 0.33
C GLY A 115 2.95 14.91 -0.77
N ASP A 116 3.33 15.45 -1.93
CA ASP A 116 2.43 15.63 -3.06
C ASP A 116 1.98 14.28 -3.62
N VAL A 117 0.77 14.21 -4.16
CA VAL A 117 0.23 13.00 -4.79
C VAL A 117 0.04 13.24 -6.28
N PHE A 118 0.83 12.53 -7.07
CA PHE A 118 0.72 12.51 -8.53
C PHE A 118 -0.36 11.53 -8.94
N VAL A 119 -1.13 11.87 -9.96
CA VAL A 119 -2.14 11.00 -10.56
C VAL A 119 -1.98 10.95 -12.08
N ALA A 120 -1.96 9.73 -12.61
CA ALA A 120 -2.02 9.50 -14.05
C ALA A 120 -3.49 9.51 -14.51
N ASP A 121 -3.92 10.60 -15.16
CA ASP A 121 -5.24 10.73 -15.78
C ASP A 121 -5.17 10.20 -17.21
N SER A 122 -5.45 8.90 -17.34
CA SER A 122 -5.00 8.10 -18.48
C SER A 122 -5.70 8.48 -19.79
N SER A 123 -7.01 8.70 -19.76
CA SER A 123 -7.75 9.10 -20.96
C SER A 123 -7.48 10.55 -21.36
N ALA A 124 -7.24 11.43 -20.37
CA ALA A 124 -6.86 12.82 -20.62
C ALA A 124 -5.44 12.93 -21.21
N GLY A 125 -4.59 11.93 -21.02
CA GLY A 125 -3.19 12.00 -21.41
C GLY A 125 -2.40 12.98 -20.55
N GLU A 126 -2.72 13.05 -19.26
CA GLU A 126 -2.20 14.04 -18.31
C GLU A 126 -1.65 13.40 -17.04
N ILE A 127 -0.60 14.01 -16.48
CA ILE A 127 -0.18 13.80 -15.11
C ILE A 127 -0.56 15.05 -14.32
N LYS A 128 -1.40 14.88 -13.29
CA LYS A 128 -1.83 15.95 -12.39
C LYS A 128 -1.20 15.75 -11.01
N VAL A 129 -1.03 16.83 -10.26
CA VAL A 129 -0.48 16.81 -8.91
C VAL A 129 -1.50 17.39 -7.95
N MET A 130 -1.77 16.66 -6.88
CA MET A 130 -2.58 17.09 -5.75
C MET A 130 -1.63 17.54 -4.64
N HIS A 131 -1.65 18.83 -4.34
CA HIS A 131 -0.76 19.44 -3.36
C HIS A 131 -1.41 19.52 -1.99
N GLY A 132 -0.65 19.10 -0.97
CA GLY A 132 -1.05 19.21 0.43
C GLY A 132 -2.40 18.58 0.77
N MET A 133 -2.87 18.84 1.99
CA MET A 133 -4.20 18.43 2.43
C MET A 133 -4.75 19.43 3.45
N THR A 134 -5.95 19.92 3.18
CA THR A 134 -6.71 20.77 4.08
C THR A 134 -7.21 19.99 5.29
N LYS A 135 -7.63 20.71 6.35
CA LYS A 135 -8.21 20.10 7.57
C LYS A 135 -9.45 19.24 7.29
N ASP A 136 -10.15 19.50 6.18
CA ASP A 136 -11.37 18.79 5.79
C ASP A 136 -11.10 17.58 4.88
N GLY A 137 -9.83 17.19 4.71
CA GLY A 137 -9.44 16.00 3.94
C GLY A 137 -9.52 16.18 2.42
N LYS A 138 -9.28 17.40 1.92
CA LYS A 138 -9.22 17.73 0.48
C LYS A 138 -7.85 18.24 0.08
N PRO A 139 -7.40 18.09 -1.17
CA PRO A 139 -6.15 18.72 -1.61
C PRO A 139 -6.26 20.24 -1.49
N GLU A 140 -5.14 20.90 -1.18
CA GLU A 140 -5.07 22.37 -1.18
C GLU A 140 -5.20 22.93 -2.60
N SER A 141 -4.59 22.24 -3.57
CA SER A 141 -4.76 22.53 -4.99
C SER A 141 -4.52 21.28 -5.84
N VAL A 142 -5.02 21.31 -7.08
CA VAL A 142 -4.74 20.31 -8.11
C VAL A 142 -4.19 21.05 -9.33
N THR A 143 -2.99 20.69 -9.77
CA THR A 143 -2.31 21.32 -10.90
C THR A 143 -1.99 20.30 -11.99
N LEU A 144 -1.84 20.78 -13.23
CA LEU A 144 -1.30 19.99 -14.32
C LEU A 144 0.22 20.00 -14.22
N PHE A 145 0.85 18.82 -14.13
CA PHE A 145 2.30 18.69 -14.13
C PHE A 145 2.85 18.53 -15.54
N ALA A 146 2.26 17.65 -16.33
CA ALA A 146 2.60 17.44 -17.73
C ALA A 146 1.41 16.86 -18.50
N SER A 147 1.40 17.05 -19.82
CA SER A 147 0.36 16.53 -20.73
C SER A 147 0.98 16.00 -22.02
N GLY A 148 0.13 15.43 -22.90
CA GLY A 148 0.54 14.87 -24.18
C GLY A 148 0.97 13.40 -24.10
N PHE A 149 0.56 12.70 -23.04
CA PHE A 149 0.87 11.28 -22.86
C PHE A 149 -0.09 10.38 -23.62
N ASN A 150 0.41 9.27 -24.15
CA ASN A 150 -0.43 8.22 -24.72
C ASN A 150 -0.84 7.22 -23.64
N ARG A 151 -2.01 7.45 -23.04
CA ARG A 151 -2.61 6.59 -21.99
C ARG A 151 -1.60 6.27 -20.87
N PRO A 152 -1.15 7.29 -20.11
CA PRO A 152 -0.21 7.08 -19.03
C PRO A 152 -0.83 6.15 -17.96
N PHE A 153 0.00 5.32 -17.34
CA PHE A 153 -0.41 4.46 -16.24
C PHE A 153 0.58 4.51 -15.09
N GLY A 154 1.73 3.84 -15.23
CA GLY A 154 2.68 3.69 -14.13
C GLY A 154 3.67 4.84 -14.05
N MET A 155 3.87 5.39 -12.85
CA MET A 155 4.88 6.41 -12.58
C MET A 155 5.97 5.89 -11.63
N ALA A 156 7.18 6.45 -11.67
CA ALA A 156 8.22 6.16 -10.68
C ALA A 156 9.20 7.32 -10.52
N PHE A 157 9.43 7.74 -9.28
CA PHE A 157 10.47 8.71 -8.94
C PHE A 157 11.86 8.06 -8.94
N TYR A 158 12.85 8.76 -9.48
CA TYR A 158 14.22 8.27 -9.60
C TYR A 158 15.27 9.39 -9.43
N PRO A 159 16.40 9.16 -8.74
CA PRO A 159 16.68 7.98 -7.92
C PRO A 159 15.67 7.83 -6.78
N PRO A 160 15.40 6.61 -6.30
CA PRO A 160 14.54 6.43 -5.14
C PRO A 160 15.18 7.08 -3.91
N GLY A 161 14.36 7.68 -3.05
CA GLY A 161 14.82 8.36 -1.85
C GLY A 161 14.07 9.66 -1.62
N SER A 162 14.66 10.53 -0.78
CA SER A 162 14.07 11.82 -0.41
C SER A 162 14.23 12.90 -1.48
N ASP A 163 15.12 12.71 -2.45
CA ASP A 163 15.48 13.72 -3.46
C ASP A 163 15.57 13.12 -4.88
N PRO A 164 14.43 12.66 -5.43
CA PRO A 164 14.39 12.18 -6.80
C PRO A 164 14.63 13.34 -7.77
N GLN A 165 15.37 13.04 -8.83
CA GLN A 165 15.76 14.00 -9.87
C GLN A 165 14.86 13.91 -11.11
N PHE A 166 14.10 12.82 -11.22
CA PHE A 166 13.25 12.53 -12.36
C PHE A 166 11.99 11.79 -11.93
N ILE A 167 10.95 11.91 -12.74
CA ILE A 167 9.83 10.99 -12.77
C ILE A 167 9.78 10.27 -14.11
N TYR A 168 9.70 8.95 -14.07
CA TYR A 168 9.42 8.12 -15.23
C TYR A 168 7.93 7.86 -15.33
N VAL A 169 7.38 7.99 -16.53
CA VAL A 169 5.96 7.74 -16.84
C VAL A 169 5.88 6.70 -17.94
N GLY A 170 5.18 5.61 -17.68
CA GLY A 170 4.88 4.56 -18.65
C GLY A 170 3.63 4.91 -19.45
N ASN A 171 3.83 5.17 -20.74
CA ASN A 171 2.78 5.25 -21.76
C ASN A 171 2.51 3.85 -22.32
N THR A 172 1.46 3.73 -23.14
CA THR A 172 1.18 2.49 -23.87
C THR A 172 2.28 2.15 -24.88
N ASP A 173 3.02 3.14 -25.39
CA ASP A 173 3.99 3.01 -26.47
C ASP A 173 5.43 3.39 -26.09
N SER A 174 5.65 3.87 -24.87
CA SER A 174 6.93 4.48 -24.49
C SER A 174 7.08 4.60 -22.97
N VAL A 175 8.32 4.83 -22.53
CA VAL A 175 8.60 5.30 -21.17
C VAL A 175 9.24 6.68 -21.30
N VAL A 176 8.60 7.69 -20.71
CA VAL A 176 9.06 9.08 -20.77
C VAL A 176 9.72 9.43 -19.44
N ARG A 177 10.84 10.17 -19.51
CA ARG A 177 11.50 10.73 -18.34
C ARG A 177 11.26 12.24 -18.31
N LEU A 178 10.74 12.73 -17.20
CA LEU A 178 10.53 14.15 -16.94
C LEU A 178 11.48 14.59 -15.81
N PRO A 179 11.92 15.86 -15.81
CA PRO A 179 12.64 16.44 -14.67
C PRO A 179 11.76 16.49 -13.42
#